data_AF-A0AAE4AI28-F1
#
_entry.id   AF-A0AAE4AI28-F1
#
_cell.length_a   1.000
_cell.length_b   1.000
_cell.length_c   1.000
_cell.angle_alpha   90.00
_cell.angle_beta   90.00
_cell.angle_gamma   90.00
#
_symmetry.space_group_name_H-M   'P 1'
#
loop_
_entity.id
_entity.type
_entity.pdbx_description
1 polymer ?
#
loop_
_entity_poly.entity_id
_entity_poly.type
_entity_poly.pdbx_seq_one_letter_code
_entity_poly.pdbx_strand_id
1 'polypeptide(L)'
;GGELAAQPYVFCPLQVPGDSQITVFGDWVGSVAEMIDHVVAASAALPEGWHVRIKEHPSADRSFAGQIAARPDARVVLDNDTNTMDQVAASRAVLTINSSVGFESLFFDKPVIVLGQAFYAIHGIATAAASRAALEQCLARPGALDFDPGLRDAFMSYVTQVQFPREDDVVAGRTDLGDLVARDRARDALLADLGVLEN
;
A
#
# COMPACT_ATOMS: atom_id res chain seq x y z
N GLY A 1 15.01 10.65 -12.48
CA GLY A 1 14.22 10.32 -13.69
C GLY A 1 14.73 9.07 -14.38
N GLY A 2 15.79 9.18 -15.21
CA GLY A 2 16.26 8.08 -16.08
C GLY A 2 16.83 6.84 -15.38
N GLU A 3 17.33 6.97 -14.15
CA GLU A 3 17.95 5.85 -13.40
C GLU A 3 16.91 4.95 -12.71
N LEU A 4 15.76 5.49 -12.31
CA LEU A 4 14.67 4.73 -11.67
C LEU A 4 13.99 3.77 -12.64
N ALA A 5 13.85 4.15 -13.91
CA ALA A 5 13.19 3.34 -14.93
C ALA A 5 14.10 2.32 -15.61
N ALA A 6 15.39 2.27 -15.24
CA ALA A 6 16.38 1.41 -15.91
C ALA A 6 16.08 -0.08 -15.75
N GLN A 7 15.50 -0.49 -14.62
CA GLN A 7 15.04 -1.84 -14.35
C GLN A 7 13.62 -1.81 -13.75
N PRO A 8 12.70 -2.69 -14.16
CA PRO A 8 11.36 -2.74 -13.59
C PRO A 8 11.41 -3.21 -12.14
N TYR A 9 10.66 -2.54 -11.27
CA TYR A 9 10.64 -2.88 -9.84
C TYR A 9 9.25 -2.77 -9.22
N VAL A 10 9.08 -3.53 -8.14
CA VAL A 10 7.99 -3.37 -7.18
C VAL A 10 8.50 -2.48 -6.05
N PHE A 11 7.79 -1.39 -5.76
CA PHE A 11 8.19 -0.46 -4.70
C PHE A 11 7.62 -0.92 -3.35
N CYS A 12 8.45 -0.90 -2.31
CA CYS A 12 8.11 -1.36 -0.97
C CYS A 12 8.46 -0.29 0.07
N PRO A 13 7.57 0.69 0.32
CA PRO A 13 7.75 1.66 1.38
C PRO A 13 7.55 0.99 2.74
N LEU A 14 8.55 1.06 3.61
CA LEU A 14 8.44 0.58 4.98
C LEU A 14 7.65 1.59 5.84
N GLN A 15 7.04 1.07 6.88
CA GLN A 15 6.30 1.85 7.89
C GLN A 15 7.17 2.10 9.13
N VAL A 16 6.66 2.91 10.06
CA VAL A 16 7.34 3.16 11.34
C VAL A 16 7.34 1.86 12.17
N PRO A 17 8.49 1.44 12.74
CA PRO A 17 8.52 0.31 13.66
C PRO A 17 7.60 0.54 14.87
N GLY A 18 6.75 -0.43 15.20
CA GLY A 18 5.79 -0.31 16.30
C GLY A 18 4.52 0.48 15.95
N ASP A 19 4.31 0.85 14.68
CA ASP A 19 3.05 1.39 14.18
C ASP A 19 1.88 0.49 14.58
N SER A 20 0.86 1.09 15.21
CA SER A 20 -0.34 0.38 15.66
C SER A 20 -1.13 -0.20 14.50
N GLN A 21 -1.02 0.37 13.29
CA GLN A 21 -1.61 -0.21 12.09
C GLN A 21 -1.02 -1.58 11.78
N ILE A 22 0.26 -1.81 12.05
CA ILE A 22 0.88 -3.12 11.84
C ILE A 22 0.46 -4.08 12.95
N THR A 23 0.46 -3.64 14.21
CA THR A 23 0.16 -4.55 15.33
C THR A 23 -1.30 -4.99 15.37
N VAL A 24 -2.22 -4.14 14.94
CA VAL A 24 -3.67 -4.43 14.93
C VAL A 24 -4.13 -4.99 13.58
N PHE A 25 -3.61 -4.45 12.48
CA PHE A 25 -4.10 -4.72 11.13
C PHE A 25 -3.04 -5.34 10.20
N GLY A 26 -1.89 -5.78 10.73
CA GLY A 26 -0.84 -6.44 9.94
C GLY A 26 -1.17 -7.88 9.53
N ASP A 27 -2.22 -8.47 10.12
CA ASP A 27 -2.67 -9.84 9.87
C ASP A 27 -1.55 -10.87 10.11
N TRP A 28 -0.96 -11.43 9.04
CA TRP A 28 0.14 -12.40 9.13
C TRP A 28 1.54 -11.77 9.15
N VAL A 29 1.64 -10.43 9.07
CA VAL A 29 2.90 -9.67 9.15
C VAL A 29 2.86 -8.77 10.38
N GLY A 30 3.52 -9.18 11.46
CA GLY A 30 3.43 -8.51 12.76
C GLY A 30 4.42 -7.36 12.96
N SER A 31 5.38 -7.15 12.05
CA SER A 31 6.36 -6.06 12.18
C SER A 31 7.03 -5.70 10.85
N VAL A 32 7.69 -4.53 10.83
CA VAL A 32 8.54 -4.09 9.71
C VAL A 32 9.70 -5.06 9.48
N ALA A 33 10.31 -5.59 10.56
CA ALA A 33 11.40 -6.56 10.43
C ALA A 33 10.93 -7.86 9.76
N GLU A 34 9.75 -8.33 10.14
CA GLU A 34 9.14 -9.52 9.57
C GLU A 34 8.73 -9.29 8.10
N MET A 35 8.19 -8.12 7.77
CA MET A 35 7.91 -7.73 6.38
C MET A 35 9.18 -7.83 5.51
N ILE A 36 10.30 -7.30 5.99
CA ILE A 36 11.58 -7.37 5.28
C ILE A 36 11.99 -8.83 5.07
N ASP A 37 11.87 -9.70 6.08
CA ASP A 37 12.22 -11.11 5.95
C ASP A 37 11.36 -11.82 4.88
N HIS A 38 10.05 -11.56 4.87
CA HIS A 38 9.13 -12.12 3.87
C HIS A 38 9.42 -11.58 2.46
N VAL A 39 9.68 -10.28 2.32
CA VAL A 39 10.00 -9.63 1.04
C VAL A 39 11.33 -10.14 0.49
N VAL A 40 12.36 -10.20 1.33
CA VAL A 40 13.68 -10.71 0.95
C VAL A 40 13.59 -12.16 0.50
N ALA A 41 12.86 -13.01 1.24
CA ALA A 41 12.63 -14.39 0.82
C ALA A 41 11.85 -14.50 -0.50
N ALA A 42 10.75 -13.75 -0.63
CA ALA A 42 9.90 -13.79 -1.81
C ALA A 42 10.54 -13.16 -3.05
N SER A 43 11.54 -12.30 -2.89
CA SER A 43 12.28 -11.68 -3.99
C SER A 43 12.98 -12.70 -4.91
N ALA A 44 13.23 -13.92 -4.41
CA ALA A 44 13.79 -15.02 -5.21
C ALA A 44 12.84 -15.48 -6.33
N ALA A 45 11.53 -15.25 -6.19
CA ALA A 45 10.53 -15.59 -7.20
C ALA A 45 10.51 -14.60 -8.39
N LEU A 46 11.10 -13.40 -8.24
CA LEU A 46 11.08 -12.39 -9.27
C LEU A 46 11.71 -12.89 -10.58
N PRO A 47 11.21 -12.45 -11.75
CA PRO A 47 11.88 -12.69 -13.03
C PRO A 47 13.23 -11.95 -13.11
N GLU A 48 14.10 -12.41 -14.01
CA GLU A 48 15.41 -11.78 -14.22
C GLU A 48 15.27 -10.29 -14.58
N GLY A 49 16.16 -9.45 -14.04
CA GLY A 49 16.14 -8.01 -14.23
C GLY A 49 15.09 -7.25 -13.40
N TRP A 50 14.29 -7.95 -12.57
CA TRP A 50 13.40 -7.32 -11.60
C TRP A 50 13.96 -7.36 -10.19
N HIS A 51 13.57 -6.36 -9.39
CA HIS A 51 13.86 -6.29 -7.97
C HIS A 51 12.69 -5.68 -7.18
N VAL A 52 12.70 -5.87 -5.85
CA VAL A 52 11.93 -5.04 -4.93
C VAL A 52 12.79 -3.85 -4.51
N ARG A 53 12.31 -2.63 -4.68
CA ARG A 53 12.98 -1.42 -4.17
C ARG A 53 12.36 -1.03 -2.84
N ILE A 54 13.13 -1.15 -1.77
CA ILE A 54 12.72 -0.85 -0.39
C ILE A 54 13.13 0.58 -0.05
N LYS A 55 12.26 1.30 0.65
CA LYS A 55 12.58 2.60 1.26
C LYS A 55 12.21 2.58 2.73
N GLU A 56 13.15 2.93 3.61
CA GLU A 56 12.87 3.09 5.04
C GLU A 56 11.97 4.30 5.31
N HIS A 57 11.14 4.20 6.34
CA HIS A 57 10.33 5.33 6.77
C HIS A 57 11.23 6.44 7.35
N PRO A 58 11.09 7.72 6.97
CA PRO A 58 11.95 8.80 7.47
C PRO A 58 11.87 9.01 8.99
N SER A 59 10.72 8.64 9.59
CA SER A 59 10.50 8.70 11.04
C SER A 59 10.83 7.38 11.77
N ALA A 60 11.46 6.40 11.11
CA ALA A 60 11.92 5.20 11.80
C ALA A 60 13.07 5.55 12.76
N ASP A 61 13.03 4.98 13.96
CA ASP A 61 14.03 5.17 15.01
C ASP A 61 15.30 4.32 14.82
N ARG A 62 15.26 3.38 13.87
CA ARG A 62 16.35 2.49 13.50
C ARG A 62 16.36 2.21 12.01
N SER A 63 17.56 1.92 11.50
CA SER A 63 17.74 1.41 10.14
C SER A 63 17.73 -0.12 10.11
N PHE A 64 17.16 -0.65 9.03
CA PHE A 64 17.14 -2.05 8.62
C PHE A 64 18.16 -2.36 7.50
N ALA A 65 18.99 -1.40 7.10
CA ALA A 65 20.02 -1.60 6.08
C ALA A 65 20.90 -2.83 6.36
N GLY A 66 21.28 -3.06 7.62
CA GLY A 66 22.04 -4.24 8.02
C GLY A 66 21.30 -5.56 7.80
N GLN A 67 19.98 -5.61 8.08
CA GLN A 67 19.15 -6.79 7.85
C GLN A 67 19.02 -7.10 6.35
N ILE A 68 18.84 -6.07 5.53
CA ILE A 68 18.76 -6.21 4.07
C ILE A 68 20.12 -6.63 3.49
N ALA A 69 21.21 -5.98 3.91
CA ALA A 69 22.56 -6.24 3.42
C ALA A 69 23.08 -7.65 3.79
N ALA A 70 22.55 -8.27 4.85
CA ALA A 70 22.87 -9.63 5.24
C ALA A 70 22.42 -10.70 4.22
N ARG A 71 21.66 -10.32 3.19
CA ARG A 71 21.11 -11.21 2.15
C ARG A 71 21.49 -10.71 0.75
N PRO A 72 22.78 -10.70 0.39
CA PRO A 72 23.27 -10.06 -0.84
C PRO A 72 22.76 -10.69 -2.14
N ASP A 73 22.34 -11.96 -2.09
CA ASP A 73 21.76 -12.67 -3.26
C ASP A 73 20.27 -12.35 -3.48
N ALA A 74 19.63 -11.62 -2.55
CA ALA A 74 18.25 -11.22 -2.69
C ALA A 74 18.09 -10.15 -3.77
N ARG A 75 16.99 -10.20 -4.52
CA ARG A 75 16.67 -9.20 -5.56
C ARG A 75 15.98 -8.00 -4.94
N VAL A 76 16.68 -7.36 -4.00
CA VAL A 76 16.19 -6.24 -3.22
C VAL A 76 17.21 -5.10 -3.26
N VAL A 77 16.72 -3.88 -3.42
CA VAL A 77 17.55 -2.66 -3.41
C VAL A 77 17.00 -1.72 -2.35
N LEU A 78 17.85 -1.25 -1.43
CA LEU A 78 17.49 -0.19 -0.48
C LEU A 78 17.76 1.17 -1.12
N ASP A 79 16.75 2.04 -1.17
CA ASP A 79 16.84 3.40 -1.71
C ASP A 79 16.14 4.40 -0.78
N ASN A 80 16.93 4.99 0.12
CA ASN A 80 16.46 6.00 1.07
C ASN A 80 16.56 7.43 0.53
N ASP A 81 17.27 7.66 -0.57
CA ASP A 81 17.55 9.00 -1.08
C ASP A 81 16.48 9.49 -2.05
N THR A 82 15.87 8.58 -2.84
CA THR A 82 14.83 8.96 -3.79
C THR A 82 13.51 9.26 -3.08
N ASN A 83 12.82 10.33 -3.49
CA ASN A 83 11.49 10.71 -3.00
C ASN A 83 10.47 9.56 -3.15
N THR A 84 9.62 9.36 -2.15
CA THR A 84 8.62 8.27 -2.12
C THR A 84 7.69 8.31 -3.34
N MET A 85 7.17 9.49 -3.72
CA MET A 85 6.24 9.60 -4.84
C MET A 85 6.92 9.44 -6.19
N ASP A 86 8.18 9.87 -6.32
CA ASP A 86 8.98 9.57 -7.52
C ASP A 86 9.19 8.06 -7.66
N GLN A 87 9.44 7.35 -6.55
CA GLN A 87 9.54 5.88 -6.56
C GLN A 87 8.21 5.21 -6.88
N VAL A 88 7.08 5.71 -6.36
CA VAL A 88 5.75 5.22 -6.71
C VAL A 88 5.50 5.40 -8.21
N ALA A 89 5.68 6.62 -8.74
CA ALA A 89 5.43 6.95 -10.14
C ALA A 89 6.25 6.10 -11.12
N ALA A 90 7.52 5.83 -10.80
CA ALA A 90 8.40 5.02 -11.63
C ALA A 90 8.25 3.50 -11.44
N SER A 91 7.59 3.04 -10.36
CA SER A 91 7.39 1.62 -10.07
C SER A 91 6.40 0.94 -11.04
N ARG A 92 6.45 -0.39 -11.09
CA ARG A 92 5.46 -1.22 -11.79
C ARG A 92 4.29 -1.65 -10.91
N ALA A 93 4.52 -1.75 -9.61
CA ALA A 93 3.53 -2.01 -8.59
C ALA A 93 4.05 -1.54 -7.23
N VAL A 94 3.17 -1.38 -6.26
CA VAL A 94 3.51 -1.08 -4.86
C VAL A 94 3.16 -2.27 -3.97
N LEU A 95 4.04 -2.61 -3.04
CA LEU A 95 3.87 -3.67 -2.05
C LEU A 95 3.94 -3.05 -0.65
N THR A 96 2.91 -3.26 0.18
CA THR A 96 2.87 -2.72 1.53
C THR A 96 2.13 -3.63 2.49
N ILE A 97 2.32 -3.45 3.81
CA ILE A 97 1.45 -4.09 4.80
C ILE A 97 0.07 -3.43 4.72
N ASN A 98 0.00 -2.14 5.05
CA ASN A 98 -1.23 -1.34 5.02
C ASN A 98 -0.95 0.17 5.00
N SER A 99 0.22 0.60 4.53
CA SER A 99 0.64 2.00 4.50
C SER A 99 -0.32 2.89 3.69
N SER A 100 -0.43 4.16 4.04
CA SER A 100 -1.11 5.17 3.21
C SER A 100 -0.47 5.28 1.81
N VAL A 101 0.82 4.98 1.68
CA VAL A 101 1.51 5.00 0.37
C VAL A 101 0.89 3.97 -0.59
N GLY A 102 0.35 2.86 -0.09
CA GLY A 102 -0.40 1.92 -0.92
C GLY A 102 -1.68 2.55 -1.48
N PHE A 103 -2.44 3.28 -0.65
CA PHE A 103 -3.60 4.05 -1.11
C PHE A 103 -3.20 5.17 -2.09
N GLU A 104 -2.17 5.95 -1.74
CA GLU A 104 -1.67 7.06 -2.55
C GLU A 104 -1.21 6.60 -3.93
N SER A 105 -0.68 5.37 -4.05
CA SER A 105 -0.27 4.79 -5.33
C SER A 105 -1.43 4.53 -6.31
N LEU A 106 -2.67 4.43 -5.82
CA LEU A 106 -3.84 4.33 -6.69
C LEU A 106 -3.99 5.58 -7.56
N PHE A 107 -3.64 6.77 -7.05
CA PHE A 107 -3.63 8.02 -7.84
C PHE A 107 -2.60 8.01 -8.98
N PHE A 108 -1.62 7.10 -8.93
CA PHE A 108 -0.59 6.92 -9.95
C PHE A 108 -0.87 5.72 -10.87
N ASP A 109 -2.08 5.15 -10.80
CA ASP A 109 -2.48 3.97 -11.57
C ASP A 109 -1.53 2.78 -11.36
N LYS A 110 -1.10 2.59 -10.10
CA LYS A 110 -0.22 1.48 -9.74
C LYS A 110 -1.03 0.32 -9.16
N PRO A 111 -0.83 -0.90 -9.66
CA PRO A 111 -1.26 -2.10 -8.97
C PRO A 111 -0.66 -2.15 -7.56
N VAL A 112 -1.45 -2.58 -6.59
CA VAL A 112 -1.04 -2.62 -5.18
C VAL A 112 -1.18 -4.03 -4.63
N ILE A 113 -0.12 -4.52 -4.00
CA ILE A 113 -0.12 -5.72 -3.17
C ILE A 113 -0.21 -5.29 -1.71
N VAL A 114 -1.19 -5.83 -0.99
CA VAL A 114 -1.42 -5.56 0.43
C VAL A 114 -1.20 -6.84 1.23
N LEU A 115 -0.33 -6.79 2.23
CA LEU A 115 -0.03 -7.95 3.08
C LEU A 115 -0.95 -8.04 4.30
N GLY A 116 -1.40 -6.91 4.83
CA GLY A 116 -2.30 -6.83 5.98
C GLY A 116 -3.73 -6.42 5.58
N GLN A 117 -4.45 -5.85 6.53
CA GLN A 117 -5.75 -5.24 6.32
C GLN A 117 -5.59 -3.75 6.05
N ALA A 118 -6.15 -3.29 4.94
CA ALA A 118 -6.23 -1.88 4.58
C ALA A 118 -7.61 -1.57 3.99
N PHE A 119 -8.15 -0.38 4.23
CA PHE A 119 -9.48 0.00 3.75
C PHE A 119 -9.59 0.02 2.20
N TYR A 120 -8.47 0.13 1.51
CA TYR A 120 -8.37 0.09 0.05
C TYR A 120 -8.03 -1.32 -0.49
N ALA A 121 -7.89 -2.33 0.38
CA ALA A 121 -7.63 -3.73 0.01
C ALA A 121 -8.89 -4.42 -0.52
N ILE A 122 -9.52 -3.82 -1.53
CA ILE A 122 -10.79 -4.26 -2.12
C ILE A 122 -10.47 -5.16 -3.33
N HIS A 123 -11.19 -6.27 -3.46
CA HIS A 123 -11.05 -7.17 -4.61
C HIS A 123 -11.26 -6.40 -5.93
N GLY A 124 -10.29 -6.53 -6.83
CA GLY A 124 -10.26 -5.80 -8.10
C GLY A 124 -9.61 -4.42 -8.03
N ILE A 125 -9.30 -3.88 -6.85
CA ILE A 125 -8.56 -2.62 -6.68
C ILE A 125 -7.14 -2.89 -6.20
N ALA A 126 -6.98 -3.81 -5.25
CA ALA A 126 -5.69 -4.25 -4.75
C ALA A 126 -5.66 -5.77 -4.61
N THR A 127 -4.47 -6.34 -4.74
CA THR A 127 -4.21 -7.78 -4.57
C THR A 127 -3.83 -8.05 -3.12
N ALA A 128 -4.70 -8.74 -2.38
CA ALA A 128 -4.37 -9.20 -1.03
C ALA A 128 -3.45 -10.42 -1.09
N ALA A 129 -2.28 -10.34 -0.46
CA ALA A 129 -1.34 -11.45 -0.31
C ALA A 129 -1.32 -11.90 1.15
N ALA A 130 -2.22 -12.82 1.50
CA ALA A 130 -2.46 -13.29 2.88
C ALA A 130 -1.43 -14.32 3.40
N SER A 131 -0.31 -14.51 2.70
CA SER A 131 0.80 -15.36 3.14
C SER A 131 2.06 -15.11 2.32
N ARG A 132 3.21 -15.59 2.79
CA ARG A 132 4.46 -15.54 2.01
C ARG A 132 4.35 -16.26 0.66
N ALA A 133 3.64 -17.38 0.61
CA ALA A 133 3.42 -18.12 -0.65
C ALA A 133 2.58 -17.30 -1.64
N ALA A 134 1.56 -16.57 -1.16
CA ALA A 134 0.77 -15.66 -2.00
C ALA A 134 1.61 -14.48 -2.49
N LEU A 135 2.48 -13.92 -1.63
CA LEU A 135 3.43 -12.89 -2.02
C LEU A 135 4.41 -13.38 -3.10
N GLU A 136 4.98 -14.58 -2.93
CA GLU A 136 5.84 -15.22 -3.93
C GLU A 136 5.12 -15.38 -5.28
N GLN A 137 3.85 -15.77 -5.29
CA GLN A 137 3.05 -15.87 -6.52
C GLN A 137 2.87 -14.52 -7.21
N CYS A 138 2.62 -13.44 -6.44
CA CYS A 138 2.53 -12.09 -6.98
C CYS A 138 3.87 -11.65 -7.59
N LEU A 139 4.97 -11.87 -6.87
CA LEU A 139 6.31 -11.50 -7.32
C LEU A 139 6.86 -12.40 -8.43
N ALA A 140 6.31 -13.60 -8.64
CA ALA A 140 6.68 -14.43 -9.78
C ALA A 140 6.23 -13.85 -11.13
N ARG A 141 5.18 -13.02 -11.12
CA ARG A 141 4.61 -12.38 -12.33
C ARG A 141 4.28 -10.91 -12.08
N PRO A 142 5.26 -10.08 -11.71
CA PRO A 142 5.00 -8.71 -11.24
C PRO A 142 4.46 -7.81 -12.37
N GLY A 143 4.79 -8.09 -13.62
CA GLY A 143 4.23 -7.39 -14.79
C GLY A 143 2.80 -7.79 -15.17
N ALA A 144 2.23 -8.79 -14.50
CA ALA A 144 0.83 -9.20 -14.67
C ALA A 144 -0.07 -8.71 -13.52
N LEU A 145 0.50 -8.00 -12.54
CA LEU A 145 -0.27 -7.32 -11.51
C LEU A 145 -1.09 -6.21 -12.18
N ASP A 146 -2.37 -6.14 -11.82
CA ASP A 146 -3.31 -5.22 -12.42
C ASP A 146 -4.44 -4.89 -11.42
N PHE A 147 -5.30 -3.96 -11.81
CA PHE A 147 -6.53 -3.61 -11.13
C PHE A 147 -7.63 -3.34 -12.16
N ASP A 148 -8.89 -3.43 -11.76
CA ASP A 148 -10.02 -3.04 -12.57
C ASP A 148 -10.12 -1.50 -12.60
N PRO A 149 -9.94 -0.86 -13.77
CA PRO A 149 -9.94 0.60 -13.86
C PRO A 149 -11.29 1.23 -13.43
N GLY A 150 -12.40 0.56 -13.72
CA GLY A 150 -13.74 1.04 -13.36
C GLY A 150 -13.98 0.98 -11.85
N LEU A 151 -13.57 -0.11 -11.19
CA LEU A 151 -13.65 -0.21 -9.72
C LEU A 151 -12.72 0.79 -9.04
N ARG A 152 -11.49 0.92 -9.55
CA ARG A 152 -10.54 1.92 -9.06
C ARG A 152 -11.13 3.32 -9.20
N ASP A 153 -11.63 3.71 -10.36
CA ASP A 153 -12.19 5.05 -10.58
C ASP A 153 -13.43 5.32 -9.73
N ALA A 154 -14.30 4.33 -9.56
CA ALA A 154 -15.46 4.43 -8.67
C ALA A 154 -15.01 4.65 -7.20
N PHE A 155 -14.01 3.89 -6.73
CA PHE A 155 -13.45 4.04 -5.40
C PHE A 155 -12.78 5.40 -5.21
N MET A 156 -11.93 5.82 -6.14
CA MET A 156 -11.27 7.13 -6.08
C MET A 156 -12.28 8.29 -6.13
N SER A 157 -13.34 8.15 -6.94
CA SER A 157 -14.44 9.13 -6.97
C SER A 157 -15.16 9.21 -5.64
N TYR A 158 -15.51 8.07 -5.04
CA TYR A 158 -16.11 8.03 -3.71
C TYR A 158 -15.20 8.70 -2.67
N VAL A 159 -13.91 8.33 -2.65
CA VAL A 159 -12.97 8.84 -1.67
C VAL A 159 -12.80 10.37 -1.79
N THR A 160 -12.70 10.90 -3.01
CA THR A 160 -12.44 12.33 -3.26
C THR A 160 -13.69 13.21 -3.23
N GLN A 161 -14.88 12.66 -3.49
CA GLN A 161 -16.13 13.44 -3.52
C GLN A 161 -17.01 13.25 -2.28
N VAL A 162 -16.86 12.15 -1.55
CA VAL A 162 -17.74 11.78 -0.42
C VAL A 162 -16.95 11.61 0.87
N GLN A 163 -15.82 10.89 0.86
CA GLN A 163 -15.09 10.57 2.07
C GLN A 163 -14.26 11.75 2.60
N PHE A 164 -13.56 12.47 1.73
CA PHE A 164 -12.72 13.60 2.14
C PHE A 164 -13.41 14.94 1.82
N PRO A 165 -13.61 15.81 2.81
CA PRO A 165 -14.13 17.15 2.55
C PRO A 165 -13.06 17.98 1.82
N ARG A 166 -13.51 18.91 0.96
CA ARG A 166 -12.60 19.83 0.29
C ARG A 166 -12.11 20.87 1.28
N GLU A 167 -10.80 21.16 1.26
CA GLU A 167 -10.19 22.13 2.16
C GLU A 167 -10.88 23.50 2.07
N ASP A 168 -11.16 23.99 0.86
CA ASP A 168 -11.88 25.26 0.63
C ASP A 168 -13.28 25.29 1.25
N ASP A 169 -13.97 24.14 1.32
CA ASP A 169 -15.30 24.02 1.93
C ASP A 169 -15.20 24.04 3.45
N VAL A 170 -14.19 23.37 4.02
CA VAL A 170 -13.93 23.40 5.46
C VAL A 170 -13.53 24.80 5.92
N VAL A 171 -12.59 25.45 5.22
CA VAL A 171 -12.11 26.80 5.57
C VAL A 171 -13.22 27.85 5.45
N ALA A 172 -14.10 27.71 4.46
CA ALA A 172 -15.24 28.61 4.29
C ALA A 172 -16.44 28.28 5.19
N GLY A 173 -16.36 27.23 6.03
CA GLY A 173 -17.45 26.80 6.90
C GLY A 173 -18.66 26.21 6.15
N ARG A 174 -18.47 25.75 4.91
CA ARG A 174 -19.50 25.04 4.12
C ARG A 174 -19.59 23.56 4.48
N THR A 175 -18.55 23.02 5.11
CA THR A 175 -18.54 21.66 5.64
C THR A 175 -17.94 21.66 7.03
N ASP A 176 -18.62 21.02 7.98
CA ASP A 176 -18.16 20.88 9.35
C ASP A 176 -18.20 19.43 9.85
N LEU A 177 -17.88 19.22 11.13
CA LEU A 177 -17.90 17.90 11.76
C LEU A 177 -19.32 17.29 11.79
N GLY A 178 -20.36 18.10 11.90
CA GLY A 178 -21.76 17.66 11.88
C GLY A 178 -22.12 17.00 10.54
N ASP A 179 -21.66 17.57 9.43
CA ASP A 179 -21.86 17.00 8.10
C ASP A 179 -21.19 15.63 7.96
N LEU A 180 -19.96 15.49 8.46
CA LEU A 180 -19.22 14.22 8.43
C LEU A 180 -19.90 13.15 9.27
N VAL A 181 -20.39 13.49 10.47
CA VAL A 181 -21.13 12.57 11.34
C VAL A 181 -22.47 12.17 10.71
N ALA A 182 -23.17 13.10 10.07
CA ALA A 182 -24.43 12.81 9.39
C ALA A 182 -24.22 11.85 8.21
N ARG A 183 -23.17 12.07 7.40
CA ARG A 183 -22.76 11.15 6.32
C ARG A 183 -22.45 9.76 6.86
N ASP A 184 -21.65 9.65 7.92
CA ASP A 184 -21.27 8.34 8.48
C ASP A 184 -22.48 7.58 9.01
N ARG A 185 -23.42 8.27 9.68
CA ARG A 185 -24.70 7.65 10.10
C ARG A 185 -25.54 7.16 8.91
N ALA A 186 -25.60 7.94 7.83
CA ALA A 186 -26.33 7.53 6.63
C ALA A 186 -25.69 6.30 5.97
N ARG A 187 -24.35 6.24 5.92
CA ARG A 187 -23.61 5.05 5.48
C ARG A 187 -23.94 3.85 6.37
N ASP A 188 -23.88 4.00 7.69
CA ASP A 188 -24.11 2.89 8.63
C ASP A 188 -25.54 2.35 8.51
N ALA A 189 -26.53 3.23 8.31
CA ALA A 189 -27.91 2.82 8.03
C ALA A 189 -28.02 2.02 6.72
N LEU A 190 -27.37 2.47 5.64
CA LEU A 190 -27.34 1.73 4.37
C LEU A 190 -26.67 0.36 4.51
N LEU A 191 -25.57 0.28 5.26
CA LEU A 191 -24.87 -0.98 5.51
C LEU A 191 -25.70 -1.94 6.37
N ALA A 192 -26.45 -1.44 7.34
CA ALA A 192 -27.42 -2.23 8.11
C ALA A 192 -28.55 -2.76 7.22
N ASP A 193 -29.11 -1.92 6.34
CA ASP A 193 -30.15 -2.33 5.38
C ASP A 193 -29.66 -3.40 4.40
N LEU A 194 -28.38 -3.36 4.02
CA LEU A 194 -27.72 -4.36 3.18
C LEU A 194 -27.31 -5.63 3.95
N GLY A 195 -27.51 -5.68 5.27
CA GLY A 195 -27.12 -6.81 6.11
C GLY A 195 -25.60 -6.97 6.29
N VAL A 196 -24.84 -5.89 6.07
CA VAL A 196 -23.37 -5.87 6.18
C VAL A 196 -22.93 -5.57 7.62
N LEU A 197 -23.73 -4.83 8.38
CA LEU A 197 -23.52 -4.59 9.81
C LEU A 197 -24.60 -5.36 10.60
N GLU A 198 -24.19 -6.17 11.57
CA GLU A 198 -25.12 -6.67 12.59
C GLU A 198 -25.49 -5.50 13.53
N ASN A 199 -26.79 -5.38 13.83
CA ASN A 199 -27.34 -4.35 14.74
C ASN A 199 -26.75 -4.42 16.15
#